data_AF-A0A2E7QH75-F1
#
_entry.id   AF-A0A2E7QH75-F1
#
_cell.length_a   1.000
_cell.length_b   1.000
_cell.length_c   1.000
_cell.angle_alpha   90.00
_cell.angle_beta   90.00
_cell.angle_gamma   90.00
#
_symmetry.space_group_name_H-M   'P 1'
#
loop_
_entity.id
_entity.type
_entity.pdbx_description
1 polymer ?
#
loop_
_entity_poly.entity_id
_entity_poly.type
_entity_poly.pdbx_seq_one_letter_code
_entity_poly.pdbx_strand_id
1 'polypeptide(L)' 'MSTAAQAASGDAKPLINVYDPVIYQAGVPHDDFTWLRENAPVYFHEEPNGSGFWALTKYDDVVRVSADPKT' A
#
# COMPACT_ATOMS: atom_id res chain seq x y z
N MET A 1 8.60 23.13 4.65
CA MET A 1 7.93 22.93 3.34
C MET A 1 7.41 21.50 3.36
N SER A 2 6.25 21.15 3.94
CA SER A 2 4.85 21.55 3.70
C SER A 2 4.37 21.24 2.28
N THR A 3 3.87 20.02 2.09
CA THR A 3 3.02 19.58 0.96
C THR A 3 2.22 18.37 1.46
N ALA A 4 1.02 18.58 1.99
CA ALA A 4 -0.29 18.46 1.33
C ALA A 4 -0.89 17.05 1.49
N ALA A 5 -1.92 16.98 2.32
CA ALA A 5 -2.89 15.90 2.32
C ALA A 5 -3.47 15.78 0.89
N GLN A 6 -3.20 14.66 0.23
CA GLN A 6 -3.72 14.40 -1.10
C GLN A 6 -5.12 13.79 -0.94
N ALA A 7 -6.12 14.66 -0.85
CA ALA A 7 -7.51 14.28 -1.00
C ALA A 7 -7.76 13.75 -2.43
N ALA A 8 -8.59 12.72 -2.49
CA ALA A 8 -8.96 11.94 -3.66
C ALA A 8 -9.43 12.80 -4.86
N SER A 9 -9.08 12.36 -6.07
CA SER A 9 -9.76 12.73 -7.33
C SER A 9 -9.67 11.55 -8.30
N GLY A 10 -10.81 11.23 -8.91
CA GLY A 10 -11.04 10.04 -9.73
C GLY A 10 -10.11 9.90 -10.93
N ASP A 11 -9.96 8.65 -11.37
CA ASP A 11 -9.24 8.16 -12.55
C ASP A 11 -7.70 8.21 -12.54
N ALA A 12 -7.07 8.72 -11.48
CA ALA A 12 -5.63 8.58 -11.24
C ALA A 12 -5.37 7.76 -9.97
N LYS A 13 -4.53 6.72 -10.08
CA LYS A 13 -4.03 5.94 -8.94
C LYS A 13 -3.62 6.90 -7.81
N PRO A 14 -4.23 6.82 -6.62
CA PRO A 14 -3.82 7.67 -5.51
C PRO A 14 -2.31 7.48 -5.27
N LEU A 15 -1.62 8.51 -4.80
CA LEU A 15 -0.21 8.39 -4.39
C LEU A 15 -0.14 7.55 -3.11
N ILE A 16 -0.32 6.24 -3.27
CA ILE A 16 -0.35 5.26 -2.19
C ILE A 16 1.10 4.98 -1.80
N ASN A 17 1.48 5.48 -0.64
CA ASN A 17 2.80 5.32 -0.09
C ASN A 17 2.75 4.54 1.23
N VAL A 18 2.54 3.24 1.14
CA VAL A 18 2.50 2.35 2.31
C VAL A 18 3.88 2.11 2.94
N TYR A 19 4.95 2.57 2.28
CA TYR A 19 6.34 2.48 2.75
C TYR A 19 6.73 3.62 3.71
N ASP A 20 6.21 4.83 3.52
CA ASP A 20 6.68 6.01 4.24
C ASP A 20 6.25 5.98 5.72
N PRO A 21 7.19 5.92 6.69
CA PRO A 21 6.84 5.91 8.10
C PRO A 21 6.18 7.22 8.56
N VAL A 22 6.32 8.33 7.82
CA VAL A 22 5.70 9.61 8.15
C VAL A 22 4.18 9.54 8.10
N ILE A 23 3.61 8.78 7.15
CA ILE A 23 2.15 8.67 7.04
C ILE A 23 1.52 7.96 8.24
N TYR A 24 2.27 7.05 8.88
CA TYR A 24 1.81 6.32 10.06
C TYR A 24 1.86 7.15 11.35
N GLN A 25 2.51 8.33 11.36
CA GLN A 25 2.50 9.22 12.52
C GLN A 25 1.09 9.76 12.83
N ALA A 26 0.25 9.88 11.81
CA ALA A 26 -1.15 10.31 11.95
C ALA A 26 -2.11 9.13 12.26
N GLY A 27 -1.60 7.90 12.30
CA GLY A 27 -2.39 6.67 12.39
C GLY A 27 -2.29 5.82 11.14
N VAL A 28 -2.93 4.64 11.17
CA VAL A 28 -2.92 3.70 10.05
C VAL A 28 -3.75 4.28 8.88
N PRO A 29 -3.23 4.31 7.64
CA PRO A 29 -3.93 4.84 6.47
C PRO A 29 -5.00 3.85 5.96
N HIS A 30 -6.10 3.73 6.69
CA HIS A 30 -7.16 2.75 6.37
C HIS A 30 -7.81 2.98 5.00
N ASP A 31 -7.89 4.23 4.54
CA ASP A 31 -8.48 4.58 3.25
C ASP A 31 -7.61 4.09 2.08
N ASP A 32 -6.29 4.24 2.19
CA ASP A 32 -5.34 3.73 1.20
C ASP A 32 -5.41 2.20 1.09
N PHE A 33 -5.45 1.51 2.24
CA PHE A 33 -5.62 0.06 2.26
C PHE A 33 -7.00 -0.39 1.74
N THR A 34 -8.04 0.43 1.89
CA THR A 34 -9.37 0.15 1.34
C THR A 34 -9.32 0.24 -0.19
N TRP A 35 -8.75 1.31 -0.73
CA TRP A 35 -8.60 1.46 -2.16
C TRP A 35 -7.75 0.34 -2.78
N LEU A 36 -6.63 -0.03 -2.14
CA LEU A 36 -5.78 -1.14 -2.61
C LEU A 36 -6.56 -2.45 -2.68
N ARG A 37 -7.34 -2.80 -1.64
CA ARG A 37 -8.13 -4.04 -1.62
C ARG A 37 -9.16 -4.13 -2.75
N GLU A 38 -9.72 -2.98 -3.14
CA GLU A 38 -10.74 -2.88 -4.19
C GLU A 38 -10.14 -2.86 -5.59
N ASN A 39 -9.02 -2.15 -5.80
CA ASN A 39 -8.51 -1.83 -7.13
C ASN A 39 -7.21 -2.58 -7.49
N ALA A 40 -6.32 -2.82 -6.53
CA ALA A 40 -5.01 -3.43 -6.74
C ALA A 40 -4.58 -4.25 -5.50
N PRO A 41 -5.25 -5.40 -5.23
CA PRO A 41 -5.08 -6.11 -3.96
C PRO A 41 -3.69 -6.71 -3.77
N VAL A 42 -3.00 -6.96 -4.87
CA VAL A 42 -1.57 -7.30 -4.95
C VAL A 42 -0.90 -6.14 -5.69
N TYR A 43 -0.14 -5.34 -4.98
CA TYR A 43 0.43 -4.09 -5.50
C TYR A 43 1.95 -4.08 -5.33
N PHE A 44 2.69 -3.80 -6.40
CA PHE A 44 4.14 -3.61 -6.30
C PHE A 44 4.46 -2.16 -5.97
N HIS A 45 5.12 -1.96 -4.84
CA HIS A 45 5.60 -0.66 -4.39
C HIS A 45 7.07 -0.51 -4.79
N GLU A 46 7.37 0.47 -5.63
CA GLU A 46 8.74 0.81 -5.97
C GLU A 46 9.39 1.55 -4.79
N GLU A 47 10.60 1.16 -4.42
CA GLU A 47 11.41 1.88 -3.45
C GLU A 47 12.49 2.68 -4.19
N PRO A 48 12.68 3.98 -3.89
CA PRO A 48 13.65 4.81 -4.61
C PRO A 48 15.09 4.28 -4.59
N ASN A 49 15.45 3.54 -3.53
CA ASN A 49 16.79 3.00 -3.30
C ASN A 49 16.78 1.48 -3.10
N GLY A 50 15.70 0.79 -3.48
CA GLY A 50 15.49 -0.63 -3.18
C GLY A 50 14.91 -1.40 -4.36
N SER A 51 14.80 -2.71 -4.20
CA SER A 51 14.16 -3.57 -5.20
C SER A 51 12.63 -3.43 -5.22
N GLY A 52 12.06 -2.59 -4.36
CA GLY A 52 10.63 -2.54 -4.14
C GLY A 52 10.11 -3.76 -3.38
N PHE A 53 8.82 -3.76 -3.07
CA PHE A 53 8.16 -4.88 -2.41
C PHE A 53 6.73 -5.08 -2.92
N TRP A 54 6.23 -6.29 -2.74
CA TRP A 54 4.84 -6.63 -2.99
C TRP A 54 4.00 -6.39 -1.74
N ALA A 55 3.04 -5.48 -1.83
CA ALA A 55 2.01 -5.25 -0.83
C ALA A 55 0.81 -6.17 -1.10
N LEU A 56 0.61 -7.14 -0.22
CA LEU A 56 -0.59 -7.97 -0.17
C LEU A 56 -1.59 -7.35 0.81
N THR A 57 -2.76 -6.97 0.32
CA THR A 57 -3.74 -6.22 1.15
C THR A 57 -4.98 -7.02 1.52
N LYS A 58 -5.18 -8.21 0.94
CA LYS A 58 -6.27 -9.13 1.29
C LYS A 58 -5.79 -10.15 2.31
N TYR A 59 -6.63 -10.42 3.30
CA TYR A 59 -6.37 -11.41 4.34
C TYR A 59 -6.06 -12.79 3.76
N ASP A 60 -6.87 -13.26 2.80
CA ASP A 60 -6.71 -14.57 2.19
C ASP A 60 -5.36 -14.73 1.48
N ASP A 61 -4.87 -13.68 0.82
CA ASP A 61 -3.56 -13.69 0.15
C ASP A 61 -2.42 -13.75 1.16
N VAL A 62 -2.50 -12.98 2.24
CA VAL A 62 -1.50 -13.01 3.32
C VAL A 62 -1.45 -14.39 3.97
N VAL A 63 -2.61 -14.97 4.30
CA VAL A 63 -2.69 -16.31 4.90
C VAL A 63 -2.11 -17.37 3.95
N ARG A 64 -2.47 -17.32 2.67
CA ARG A 64 -1.99 -18.27 1.66
C ARG A 64 -0.48 -18.24 1.52
N VAL A 65 0.11 -17.05 1.36
CA VAL A 65 1.57 -16.89 1.22
C VAL A 65 2.30 -17.25 2.52
N SER A 66 1.75 -16.89 3.68
CA SER A 66 2.36 -17.24 4.97
C SER A 66 2.35 -18.75 5.24
N ALA A 67 1.36 -19.47 4.70
CA ALA A 67 1.22 -20.91 4.88
C ALA A 67 2.12 -21.73 3.92
N ASP A 68 2.60 -21.13 2.82
CA ASP A 68 3.50 -21.78 1.86
C ASP A 68 4.82 -21.00 1.70
N PRO A 69 5.77 -21.12 2.65
CA PRO A 69 7.04 -20.41 2.59
C PRO A 69 8.05 -21.02 1.61
N LYS A 70 7.74 -22.15 0.97
CA LYS A 70 8.66 -22.85 0.05
C LYS A 70 8.55 -22.35 -1.39
N THR A 71 7.45 -21.69 -1.74
CA THR A 71 7.13 -21.25 -3.10
C THR A 71 6.60 -19.83 -3.09
#